data_AF-A0A1B0G3Z5-F1
#
_entry.id   AF-A0A1B0G3Z5-F1
#
_cell.length_a   1.000
_cell.length_b   1.000
_cell.length_c   1.000
_cell.angle_alpha   90.00
_cell.angle_beta   90.00
_cell.angle_gamma   90.00
#
_symmetry.space_group_name_H-M   'P 1'
#
loop_
_entity.id
_entity.type
_entity.pdbx_description
1 polymer ?
#
loop_
_entity_poly.entity_id
_entity_poly.type
_entity_poly.pdbx_seq_one_letter_code
_entity_poly.pdbx_strand_id
1 'polypeptide(L)'
;MIFAFTGQGSQFVGMGRSLYSEFSVARQVFNEVDSILGRKLSHLIFNGPIEELTITENAQPAIMAVSIAMLRVMKHVFGKSLFTDHNVKYVCGHSVGEYTALCAAGALTLESAIKLLKVRSEAMHEASLKCKGGMVALLGAEINEVEDILKSVQIDGICEIANDNGGGQVVISGTREALEMLPDLFKNSSVRKLIKLQVSGPFHSSLMKPADEKVLEFLKGIKITRPIVPLISNVTAKEESDPKVIKSLLAKQVVSRVKWREVVLYMSSRGINKFVEIGPNKVLSNLVKRIDQSISTKNIDSIGDIDSFFNESLVLTAKNLKVRLS
;
A
#
# COMPACT_ATOMS: atom_id res chain seq x y z
N MET A 1 -4.30 -5.51 17.11
CA MET A 1 -4.49 -4.48 16.06
C MET A 1 -3.64 -4.84 14.84
N ILE A 2 -3.80 -4.13 13.72
CA ILE A 2 -2.97 -4.25 12.52
C ILE A 2 -2.39 -2.88 12.15
N PHE A 3 -1.14 -2.87 11.67
CA PHE A 3 -0.55 -1.71 11.02
C PHE A 3 -0.65 -1.86 9.51
N ALA A 4 -1.15 -0.83 8.85
CA ALA A 4 -1.41 -0.82 7.43
C ALA A 4 -0.70 0.34 6.74
N PHE A 5 -0.21 0.09 5.52
CA PHE A 5 0.57 1.06 4.76
C PHE A 5 -0.08 1.33 3.41
N THR A 6 -0.31 2.62 3.14
CA THR A 6 -0.99 3.09 1.93
C THR A 6 -0.18 2.85 0.65
N GLY A 7 -0.89 2.84 -0.47
CA GLY A 7 -0.35 2.68 -1.81
C GLY A 7 -0.32 3.97 -2.63
N GLN A 8 -0.01 3.85 -3.92
CA GLN A 8 -0.02 4.96 -4.87
C GLN A 8 -1.41 5.62 -4.95
N GLY A 9 -1.43 6.95 -5.06
CA GLY A 9 -2.65 7.77 -5.03
C GLY A 9 -2.89 8.49 -3.70
N SER A 10 -2.10 8.18 -2.67
CA SER A 10 -2.19 8.85 -1.36
C SER A 10 -1.17 9.98 -1.17
N GLN A 11 -0.20 10.11 -2.08
CA GLN A 11 0.81 11.17 -2.05
C GLN A 11 0.21 12.56 -2.27
N PHE A 12 0.76 13.57 -1.59
CA PHE A 12 0.46 14.98 -1.81
C PHE A 12 1.71 15.83 -1.54
N VAL A 13 1.80 17.00 -2.18
CA VAL A 13 2.93 17.91 -1.98
C VAL A 13 2.94 18.43 -0.54
N GLY A 14 4.10 18.35 0.11
CA GLY A 14 4.30 18.77 1.51
C GLY A 14 4.16 17.62 2.52
N MET A 15 3.79 16.41 2.10
CA MET A 15 3.68 15.26 3.00
C MET A 15 5.00 15.00 3.75
N GLY A 16 4.92 14.77 5.06
CA GLY A 16 6.10 14.52 5.91
C GLY A 16 7.04 15.71 6.13
N ARG A 17 6.74 16.91 5.60
CA ARG A 17 7.58 18.12 5.79
C ARG A 17 7.69 18.52 7.26
N SER A 18 6.59 18.48 8.00
CA SER A 18 6.59 18.76 9.44
C SER A 18 7.43 17.74 10.21
N LEU A 19 7.28 16.44 9.91
CA LEU A 19 8.10 15.37 10.50
C LEU A 19 9.60 15.65 10.24
N TYR A 20 9.96 15.99 9.01
CA TYR A 20 11.32 16.35 8.63
C TYR A 20 11.83 17.57 9.40
N SER A 21 11.04 18.63 9.55
CA SER A 21 11.48 19.83 10.28
C SER A 21 11.67 19.57 11.77
N GLU A 22 10.76 18.84 12.41
CA GLU A 22 10.74 18.70 13.87
C GLU A 22 11.64 17.55 14.37
N PHE A 23 11.72 16.43 13.66
CA PHE A 23 12.36 15.21 14.17
C PHE A 23 13.61 14.81 13.38
N SER A 24 14.75 14.72 14.07
CA SER A 24 16.01 14.26 13.47
C SER A 24 15.92 12.83 12.91
N VAL A 25 15.18 11.95 13.57
CA VAL A 25 14.94 10.57 13.12
C VAL A 25 14.14 10.50 11.82
N ALA A 26 13.26 11.48 11.56
CA ALA A 26 12.57 11.60 10.27
C ALA A 26 13.53 12.15 9.20
N ARG A 27 14.31 13.20 9.50
CA ARG A 27 15.32 13.73 8.57
C ARG A 27 16.28 12.66 8.07
N GLN A 28 16.72 11.79 8.96
CA GLN A 28 17.59 10.67 8.62
C GLN A 28 16.96 9.74 7.57
N VAL A 29 15.65 9.46 7.64
CA VAL A 29 14.96 8.65 6.62
C VAL A 29 15.02 9.31 5.26
N PHE A 30 14.63 10.58 5.16
CA PHE A 30 14.63 11.29 3.89
C PHE A 30 16.04 11.43 3.32
N ASN A 31 17.05 11.71 4.15
CA ASN A 31 18.45 11.78 3.71
C ASN A 31 18.99 10.43 3.24
N GLU A 32 18.65 9.34 3.93
CA GLU A 32 19.01 7.97 3.55
C GLU A 32 18.39 7.62 2.20
N VAL A 33 17.09 7.89 2.03
CA VAL A 33 16.36 7.67 0.76
C VAL A 33 16.98 8.48 -0.39
N ASP A 34 17.23 9.77 -0.17
CA ASP A 34 17.87 10.63 -1.18
C ASP A 34 19.26 10.10 -1.59
N SER A 35 20.04 9.65 -0.61
CA SER A 35 21.38 9.07 -0.86
C SER A 35 21.29 7.77 -1.65
N ILE A 36 20.33 6.89 -1.34
CA ILE A 36 20.14 5.62 -2.06
C ILE A 36 19.72 5.87 -3.51
N LEU A 37 18.87 6.87 -3.74
CA LEU A 37 18.38 7.21 -5.07
C LEU A 37 19.36 8.07 -5.87
N GLY A 38 20.35 8.69 -5.22
CA GLY A 38 21.30 9.61 -5.84
C GLY A 38 20.69 10.95 -6.25
N ARG A 39 19.51 11.31 -5.69
CA ARG A 39 18.78 12.55 -6.00
C ARG A 39 17.93 13.00 -4.82
N LYS A 40 17.57 14.29 -4.80
CA LYS A 40 16.74 14.90 -3.75
C LYS A 40 15.25 14.63 -3.95
N LEU A 41 14.82 13.38 -3.76
CA LEU A 41 13.39 13.03 -3.75
C LEU A 41 12.64 13.80 -2.66
N SER A 42 13.26 14.04 -1.51
CA SER A 42 12.71 14.87 -0.43
C SER A 42 12.28 16.28 -0.90
N HIS A 43 13.05 16.91 -1.79
CA HIS A 43 12.71 18.21 -2.34
C HIS A 43 11.40 18.15 -3.15
N LEU A 44 11.26 17.14 -4.01
CA LEU A 44 10.04 16.90 -4.77
C LEU A 44 8.84 16.59 -3.87
N ILE A 45 9.04 15.79 -2.82
CA ILE A 45 7.99 15.49 -1.84
C ILE A 45 7.46 16.78 -1.20
N PHE A 46 8.34 17.69 -0.80
CA PHE A 46 7.95 18.88 -0.03
C PHE A 46 7.45 20.04 -0.88
N ASN A 47 7.96 20.18 -2.10
CA ASN A 47 7.74 21.37 -2.92
C ASN A 47 7.00 21.07 -4.24
N GLY A 48 6.86 19.79 -4.62
CA GLY A 48 6.22 19.41 -5.87
C GLY A 48 7.09 19.69 -7.10
N PRO A 49 6.48 19.75 -8.30
CA PRO A 49 5.04 19.76 -8.56
C PRO A 49 4.35 18.39 -8.34
N ILE A 50 3.02 18.39 -8.17
CA ILE A 50 2.25 17.16 -7.86
C ILE A 50 2.24 16.18 -9.03
N GLU A 51 2.30 16.70 -10.25
CA GLU A 51 2.34 15.94 -11.50
C GLU A 51 3.60 15.07 -11.54
N GLU A 52 4.75 15.65 -11.17
CA GLU A 52 6.01 14.91 -11.08
C GLU A 52 6.02 13.95 -9.90
N LEU A 53 5.54 14.37 -8.72
CA LEU A 53 5.46 13.50 -7.54
C LEU A 53 4.57 12.27 -7.77
N THR A 54 3.55 12.38 -8.63
CA THR A 54 2.60 11.31 -8.95
C THR A 54 3.16 10.30 -9.97
N ILE A 55 4.25 10.61 -10.66
CA ILE A 55 4.96 9.63 -11.48
C ILE A 55 5.36 8.45 -10.60
N THR A 56 5.08 7.24 -11.07
CA THR A 56 5.25 6.00 -10.28
C THR A 56 6.66 5.82 -9.69
N GLU A 57 7.70 6.24 -10.41
CA GLU A 57 9.10 6.24 -9.96
C GLU A 57 9.39 7.19 -8.78
N ASN A 58 8.58 8.23 -8.62
CA ASN A 58 8.64 9.16 -7.50
C ASN A 58 7.69 8.74 -6.38
N ALA A 59 6.43 8.46 -6.72
CA ALA A 59 5.37 8.19 -5.76
C ALA A 59 5.70 6.99 -4.86
N GLN A 60 6.19 5.89 -5.43
CA GLN A 60 6.47 4.67 -4.66
C GLN A 60 7.50 4.90 -3.53
N PRO A 61 8.75 5.32 -3.82
CA PRO A 61 9.72 5.59 -2.76
C PRO A 61 9.30 6.75 -1.86
N ALA A 62 8.55 7.75 -2.37
CA ALA A 62 8.09 8.88 -1.59
C ALA A 62 7.07 8.48 -0.50
N ILE A 63 6.06 7.69 -0.86
CA ILE A 63 5.05 7.19 0.09
C ILE A 63 5.71 6.32 1.16
N MET A 64 6.65 5.46 0.76
CA MET A 64 7.41 4.65 1.68
C MET A 64 8.24 5.52 2.64
N ALA A 65 8.99 6.51 2.13
CA ALA A 65 9.82 7.39 2.93
C ALA A 65 9.03 8.10 4.02
N VAL A 66 7.86 8.66 3.68
CA VAL A 66 6.98 9.33 4.65
C VAL A 66 6.47 8.35 5.71
N SER A 67 6.01 7.18 5.29
CA SER A 67 5.48 6.16 6.21
C SER A 67 6.55 5.65 7.19
N ILE A 68 7.78 5.40 6.69
CA ILE A 68 8.91 4.98 7.52
C ILE A 68 9.40 6.12 8.42
N ALA A 69 9.45 7.37 7.94
CA ALA A 69 9.78 8.53 8.76
C ALA A 69 8.81 8.66 9.93
N MET A 70 7.52 8.52 9.66
CA MET A 70 6.49 8.58 10.69
C MET A 70 6.61 7.43 11.70
N LEU A 71 6.89 6.20 11.26
CA LEU A 71 7.19 5.08 12.16
C LEU A 71 8.44 5.33 13.02
N ARG A 72 9.51 5.92 12.46
CA ARG A 72 10.71 6.24 13.23
C ARG A 72 10.41 7.32 14.28
N VAL A 73 9.56 8.31 13.97
CA VAL A 73 9.07 9.30 14.94
C VAL A 73 8.22 8.65 16.02
N MET A 74 7.26 7.80 15.65
CA MET A 74 6.47 7.04 16.62
C MET A 74 7.40 6.22 17.54
N LYS A 75 8.36 5.47 17.00
CA LYS A 75 9.30 4.72 17.84
C LYS A 75 10.10 5.63 18.78
N HIS A 76 10.52 6.81 18.30
CA HIS A 76 11.26 7.79 19.07
C HIS A 76 10.44 8.38 20.22
N VAL A 77 9.21 8.82 19.95
CA VAL A 77 8.30 9.42 20.94
C VAL A 77 7.84 8.39 21.98
N PHE A 78 7.57 7.15 21.55
CA PHE A 78 7.04 6.12 22.44
C PHE A 78 8.14 5.47 23.30
N GLY A 79 9.40 5.55 22.89
CA GLY A 79 10.55 4.96 23.59
C GLY A 79 10.52 3.43 23.68
N LYS A 80 9.72 2.77 22.84
CA LYS A 80 9.25 1.39 23.03
C LYS A 80 9.05 0.65 21.70
N SER A 81 8.86 -0.67 21.77
CA SER A 81 8.65 -1.50 20.59
C SER A 81 7.20 -1.38 20.12
N LEU A 82 6.99 -0.71 18.98
CA LEU A 82 5.64 -0.43 18.47
C LEU A 82 4.80 -1.71 18.25
N PHE A 83 5.44 -2.82 17.90
CA PHE A 83 4.73 -4.05 17.57
C PHE A 83 4.33 -4.86 18.79
N THR A 84 5.27 -5.09 19.70
CA THR A 84 5.02 -5.87 20.93
C THR A 84 4.14 -5.10 21.90
N ASP A 85 4.41 -3.81 22.08
CA ASP A 85 3.82 -3.05 23.19
C ASP A 85 2.39 -2.59 22.87
N HIS A 86 2.05 -2.50 21.58
CA HIS A 86 0.69 -2.21 21.11
C HIS A 86 -0.07 -3.44 20.63
N ASN A 87 0.42 -4.65 20.87
CA ASN A 87 -0.24 -5.90 20.47
C ASN A 87 -0.63 -5.88 18.97
N VAL A 88 0.30 -5.43 18.13
CA VAL A 88 0.18 -5.50 16.68
C VAL A 88 0.33 -6.96 16.29
N LYS A 89 -0.68 -7.52 15.61
CA LYS A 89 -0.70 -8.95 15.25
C LYS A 89 -0.27 -9.21 13.82
N TYR A 90 -0.42 -8.22 12.96
CA TYR A 90 -0.15 -8.33 11.53
C TYR A 90 0.35 -6.99 10.99
N VAL A 91 0.97 -7.03 9.82
CA VAL A 91 1.11 -5.88 8.93
C VAL A 91 0.42 -6.15 7.60
N CYS A 92 -0.05 -5.12 6.93
CA CYS A 92 -0.47 -5.21 5.53
C CYS A 92 -0.15 -3.89 4.82
N GLY A 93 -0.23 -3.89 3.50
CA GLY A 93 -0.21 -2.65 2.75
C GLY A 93 -0.86 -2.83 1.40
N HIS A 94 -1.21 -1.72 0.75
CA HIS A 94 -1.86 -1.75 -0.56
C HIS A 94 -0.82 -1.57 -1.67
N SER A 95 -0.65 -2.60 -2.49
CA SER A 95 0.33 -2.63 -3.58
C SER A 95 1.74 -2.28 -3.08
N VAL A 96 2.28 -1.11 -3.41
CA VAL A 96 3.56 -0.59 -2.89
C VAL A 96 3.64 -0.60 -1.35
N GLY A 97 2.50 -0.50 -0.67
CA GLY A 97 2.43 -0.59 0.79
C GLY A 97 2.96 -1.91 1.37
N GLU A 98 2.96 -3.04 0.64
CA GLU A 98 3.53 -4.31 1.14
C GLU A 98 5.05 -4.18 1.40
N TYR A 99 5.77 -3.39 0.60
CA TYR A 99 7.20 -3.15 0.78
C TYR A 99 7.46 -2.31 2.03
N THR A 100 6.63 -1.29 2.25
CA THR A 100 6.63 -0.49 3.48
C THR A 100 6.30 -1.35 4.70
N ALA A 101 5.30 -2.23 4.60
CA ALA A 101 4.90 -3.17 5.66
C ALA A 101 6.04 -4.10 6.06
N LEU A 102 6.74 -4.68 5.08
CA LEU A 102 7.88 -5.56 5.33
C LEU A 102 9.07 -4.80 5.91
N CYS A 103 9.33 -3.57 5.47
CA CYS A 103 10.35 -2.73 6.08
C CYS A 103 10.00 -2.36 7.53
N ALA A 104 8.73 -2.02 7.80
CA ALA A 104 8.24 -1.72 9.14
C ALA A 104 8.37 -2.93 10.08
N ALA A 105 8.07 -4.14 9.58
CA ALA A 105 8.17 -5.39 10.33
C ALA A 105 9.60 -5.97 10.37
N GLY A 106 10.61 -5.25 9.87
CA GLY A 106 12.02 -5.66 9.92
C GLY A 106 12.40 -6.81 8.99
N ALA A 107 11.56 -7.17 8.02
CA ALA A 107 11.86 -8.17 6.99
C ALA A 107 12.72 -7.61 5.85
N LEU A 108 12.66 -6.29 5.62
CA LEU A 108 13.49 -5.55 4.68
C LEU A 108 14.19 -4.40 5.40
N THR A 109 15.44 -4.10 5.00
CA THR A 109 16.07 -2.82 5.36
C THR A 109 15.47 -1.70 4.51
N LEU A 110 15.55 -0.45 4.99
CA LEU A 110 15.11 0.71 4.22
C LEU A 110 15.85 0.78 2.87
N GLU A 111 17.17 0.58 2.89
CA GLU A 111 17.98 0.50 1.67
C GLU A 111 17.48 -0.55 0.67
N SER A 112 17.27 -1.79 1.13
CA SER A 112 16.81 -2.87 0.25
C SER A 112 15.44 -2.56 -0.34
N ALA A 113 14.52 -2.05 0.48
CA ALA A 113 13.18 -1.71 0.04
C ALA A 113 13.17 -0.54 -0.96
N ILE A 114 13.96 0.52 -0.74
CA ILE A 114 14.04 1.64 -1.70
C ILE A 114 14.67 1.21 -3.02
N LYS A 115 15.75 0.41 -3.00
CA LYS A 115 16.34 -0.13 -4.23
C LYS A 115 15.35 -1.02 -4.98
N LEU A 116 14.60 -1.84 -4.26
CA LEU A 116 13.56 -2.70 -4.84
C LEU A 116 12.40 -1.89 -5.41
N LEU A 117 11.96 -0.83 -4.73
CA LEU A 117 10.93 0.07 -5.24
C LEU A 117 11.39 0.82 -6.49
N LYS A 118 12.64 1.25 -6.55
CA LYS A 118 13.24 1.85 -7.76
C LYS A 118 13.15 0.89 -8.95
N VAL A 119 13.66 -0.34 -8.78
CA VAL A 119 13.61 -1.38 -9.83
C VAL A 119 12.16 -1.69 -10.22
N ARG A 120 11.27 -1.83 -9.24
CA ARG A 120 9.84 -2.09 -9.48
C ARG A 120 9.20 -0.97 -10.30
N SER A 121 9.40 0.28 -9.92
CA SER A 121 8.79 1.42 -10.61
C SER A 121 9.33 1.60 -12.03
N GLU A 122 10.64 1.46 -12.22
CA GLU A 122 11.30 1.55 -13.54
C GLU A 122 10.79 0.42 -14.45
N ALA A 123 10.78 -0.82 -13.95
CA ALA A 123 10.31 -1.97 -14.72
C ALA A 123 8.82 -1.88 -15.10
N MET A 124 7.96 -1.41 -14.19
CA MET A 124 6.54 -1.17 -14.46
C MET A 124 6.34 -0.03 -15.46
N HIS A 125 7.14 1.03 -15.38
CA HIS A 125 7.09 2.13 -16.35
C HIS A 125 7.53 1.67 -17.75
N GLU A 126 8.65 0.97 -17.85
CA GLU A 126 9.11 0.42 -19.14
C GLU A 126 8.10 -0.55 -19.77
N ALA A 127 7.45 -1.39 -18.96
CA ALA A 127 6.38 -2.28 -19.43
C ALA A 127 5.18 -1.47 -19.96
N SER A 128 4.83 -0.35 -19.32
CA SER A 128 3.73 0.49 -19.77
C SER A 128 4.01 1.25 -21.06
N LEU A 129 5.27 1.57 -21.36
CA LEU A 129 5.67 2.16 -22.64
C LEU A 129 5.45 1.19 -23.81
N LYS A 130 5.56 -0.12 -23.58
CA LYS A 130 5.36 -1.16 -24.59
C LYS A 130 3.88 -1.49 -24.83
N CYS A 131 3.05 -1.30 -23.82
CA CYS A 131 1.62 -1.62 -23.87
C CYS A 131 0.81 -0.38 -23.50
N LYS A 132 0.31 0.33 -24.52
CA LYS A 132 -0.58 1.49 -24.33
C LYS A 132 -1.87 1.04 -23.64
N GLY A 133 -1.96 1.31 -22.34
CA GLY A 133 -3.05 0.89 -21.49
C GLY A 133 -3.21 1.81 -20.30
N GLY A 134 -4.05 1.41 -19.35
CA GLY A 134 -4.29 2.20 -18.15
C GLY A 134 -5.12 1.46 -17.12
N MET A 135 -5.77 2.23 -16.26
CA MET A 135 -6.63 1.71 -15.21
C MET A 135 -7.89 2.57 -15.07
N VAL A 136 -9.02 1.93 -14.79
CA VAL A 136 -10.33 2.57 -14.57
C VAL A 136 -10.92 2.03 -13.27
N ALA A 137 -11.25 2.92 -12.35
CA ALA A 137 -11.99 2.57 -11.14
C ALA A 137 -13.50 2.56 -11.42
N LEU A 138 -14.14 1.44 -11.07
CA LEU A 138 -15.58 1.21 -11.12
C LEU A 138 -16.12 1.44 -9.70
N LEU A 139 -16.94 2.47 -9.53
CA LEU A 139 -17.59 2.80 -8.26
C LEU A 139 -19.04 2.29 -8.24
N GLY A 140 -19.46 1.78 -7.09
CA GLY A 140 -20.72 1.05 -6.94
C GLY A 140 -20.65 -0.42 -7.37
N ALA A 141 -19.45 -0.93 -7.68
CA ALA A 141 -19.26 -2.24 -8.29
C ALA A 141 -19.20 -3.38 -7.25
N GLU A 142 -19.90 -4.48 -7.54
CA GLU A 142 -19.72 -5.76 -6.84
C GLU A 142 -18.77 -6.68 -7.59
N ILE A 143 -17.82 -7.30 -6.89
CA ILE A 143 -16.72 -8.04 -7.52
C ILE A 143 -17.20 -9.21 -8.40
N ASN A 144 -18.22 -9.95 -7.95
CA ASN A 144 -18.74 -11.09 -8.69
C ASN A 144 -19.43 -10.65 -9.99
N GLU A 145 -20.20 -9.56 -9.95
CA GLU A 145 -20.86 -8.99 -11.14
C GLU A 145 -19.81 -8.53 -12.16
N VAL A 146 -18.74 -7.87 -11.71
CA VAL A 146 -17.62 -7.48 -12.58
C VAL A 146 -16.94 -8.69 -13.21
N GLU A 147 -16.67 -9.74 -12.45
CA GLU A 147 -16.08 -10.98 -12.97
C GLU A 147 -16.98 -11.67 -14.00
N ASP A 148 -18.30 -11.72 -13.75
CA ASP A 148 -19.27 -12.35 -14.65
C ASP A 148 -19.42 -11.57 -15.96
N ILE A 149 -19.48 -10.23 -15.89
CA ILE A 149 -19.52 -9.36 -17.08
C ILE A 149 -18.26 -9.58 -17.92
N LEU A 150 -17.06 -9.53 -17.33
CA LEU A 150 -15.81 -9.70 -18.07
C LEU A 150 -15.66 -11.10 -18.69
N LYS A 151 -16.25 -12.15 -18.10
CA LYS A 151 -16.27 -13.51 -18.66
C LYS A 151 -17.31 -13.71 -19.76
N SER A 152 -18.40 -12.94 -19.73
CA SER A 152 -19.54 -13.10 -20.65
C SER A 152 -19.35 -12.41 -22.01
N VAL A 153 -18.31 -11.59 -22.14
CA VAL A 153 -18.04 -10.79 -23.34
C VAL A 153 -16.66 -11.10 -23.91
N GLN A 154 -16.57 -11.15 -25.24
CA GLN A 154 -15.28 -11.13 -25.91
C GLN A 154 -14.78 -9.68 -25.93
N ILE A 155 -13.61 -9.45 -25.33
CA ILE A 155 -12.99 -8.13 -25.27
C ILE A 155 -11.75 -8.15 -26.15
N ASP A 156 -11.63 -7.16 -27.02
CA ASP A 156 -10.43 -6.96 -27.82
C ASP A 156 -9.31 -6.40 -26.93
N GLY A 157 -8.29 -7.21 -26.67
CA GLY A 157 -7.15 -6.86 -25.81
C GLY A 157 -7.26 -7.41 -24.39
N ILE A 158 -6.47 -6.83 -23.48
CA ILE A 158 -6.40 -7.28 -22.07
C ILE A 158 -7.33 -6.41 -21.22
N CYS A 159 -8.18 -7.03 -20.41
CA CYS A 159 -9.09 -6.38 -19.48
C CYS A 159 -9.21 -7.22 -18.20
N GLU A 160 -8.48 -6.86 -17.17
CA GLU A 160 -8.31 -7.66 -15.96
C GLU A 160 -8.62 -6.85 -14.71
N ILE A 161 -9.08 -7.52 -13.65
CA ILE A 161 -9.32 -6.88 -12.36
C ILE A 161 -7.99 -6.69 -11.64
N ALA A 162 -7.52 -5.45 -11.58
CA ALA A 162 -6.29 -5.06 -10.90
C ALA A 162 -6.48 -4.93 -9.38
N ASN A 163 -7.58 -4.34 -8.92
CA ASN A 163 -7.84 -4.19 -7.49
C ASN A 163 -9.28 -4.56 -7.15
N ASP A 164 -9.44 -5.45 -6.17
CA ASP A 164 -10.70 -5.62 -5.42
C ASP A 164 -10.56 -4.81 -4.13
N ASN A 165 -10.92 -3.53 -4.18
CA ASN A 165 -10.80 -2.61 -3.05
C ASN A 165 -11.96 -2.74 -2.06
N GLY A 166 -13.03 -3.46 -2.43
CA GLY A 166 -14.24 -3.62 -1.65
C GLY A 166 -15.03 -2.32 -1.46
N GLY A 167 -16.12 -2.39 -0.70
CA GLY A 167 -16.95 -1.22 -0.42
C GLY A 167 -17.54 -0.55 -1.67
N GLY A 168 -17.83 -1.35 -2.70
CA GLY A 168 -18.30 -0.88 -4.00
C GLY A 168 -17.19 -0.33 -4.91
N GLN A 169 -15.92 -0.65 -4.69
CA GLN A 169 -14.82 -0.19 -5.56
C GLN A 169 -14.02 -1.36 -6.12
N VAL A 170 -14.00 -1.46 -7.45
CA VAL A 170 -13.16 -2.39 -8.22
C VAL A 170 -12.34 -1.58 -9.22
N VAL A 171 -11.10 -1.97 -9.50
CA VAL A 171 -10.26 -1.31 -10.51
C VAL A 171 -9.94 -2.29 -11.61
N ILE A 172 -10.25 -1.90 -12.84
CA ILE A 172 -9.90 -2.62 -14.06
C ILE A 172 -8.61 -2.07 -14.60
N SER A 173 -7.74 -2.95 -15.09
CA SER A 173 -6.52 -2.63 -15.81
C SER A 173 -6.48 -3.36 -17.14
N GLY A 174 -6.00 -2.67 -18.18
CA GLY A 174 -6.05 -3.24 -19.51
C GLY A 174 -5.44 -2.37 -20.59
N THR A 175 -5.52 -2.88 -21.82
CA THR A 175 -5.20 -2.14 -23.04
C THR A 175 -6.19 -0.99 -23.22
N ARG A 176 -5.76 0.06 -23.92
CA ARG A 176 -6.60 1.26 -24.11
C ARG A 176 -7.96 0.91 -24.74
N GLU A 177 -7.94 0.06 -25.76
CA GLU A 177 -9.09 -0.33 -26.55
C GLU A 177 -10.12 -1.08 -25.67
N ALA A 178 -9.64 -2.02 -24.84
CA ALA A 178 -10.48 -2.74 -23.89
C ALA A 178 -11.12 -1.81 -22.85
N LEU A 179 -10.37 -0.81 -22.35
CA LEU A 179 -10.87 0.15 -21.36
C LEU A 179 -11.92 1.11 -21.95
N GLU A 180 -11.84 1.42 -23.25
CA GLU A 180 -12.81 2.26 -23.95
C GLU A 180 -14.19 1.58 -24.08
N MET A 181 -14.26 0.24 -23.99
CA MET A 181 -15.52 -0.53 -24.02
C MET A 181 -16.26 -0.56 -22.68
N LEU A 182 -15.60 -0.23 -21.56
CA LEU A 182 -16.17 -0.38 -20.22
C LEU A 182 -17.51 0.37 -20.01
N PRO A 183 -17.71 1.60 -20.51
CA PRO A 183 -18.98 2.31 -20.33
C PRO A 183 -20.19 1.52 -20.86
N ASP A 184 -20.04 0.87 -22.01
CA ASP A 184 -21.12 0.07 -22.60
C ASP A 184 -21.28 -1.27 -21.90
N LEU A 185 -20.16 -1.93 -21.55
CA LEU A 185 -20.17 -3.21 -20.81
C LEU A 185 -20.90 -3.10 -19.46
N PHE A 186 -20.74 -1.97 -18.76
CA PHE A 186 -21.29 -1.78 -17.41
C PHE A 186 -22.58 -0.95 -17.39
N LYS A 187 -23.15 -0.58 -18.54
CA LYS A 187 -24.33 0.31 -18.64
C LYS A 187 -25.56 -0.15 -17.85
N ASN A 188 -25.79 -1.46 -17.78
CA ASN A 188 -26.93 -2.08 -17.09
C ASN A 188 -26.54 -2.82 -15.80
N SER A 189 -25.35 -2.53 -15.26
CA SER A 189 -24.81 -3.17 -14.04
C SER A 189 -25.06 -2.33 -12.79
N SER A 190 -24.61 -2.80 -11.62
CA SER A 190 -24.59 -2.02 -10.38
C SER A 190 -23.60 -0.84 -10.39
N VAL A 191 -22.67 -0.81 -11.36
CA VAL A 191 -21.64 0.22 -11.46
C VAL A 191 -22.26 1.60 -11.72
N ARG A 192 -22.01 2.54 -10.81
CA ARG A 192 -22.54 3.90 -10.84
C ARG A 192 -21.64 4.89 -11.57
N LYS A 193 -20.33 4.69 -11.52
CA LYS A 193 -19.35 5.63 -12.11
C LYS A 193 -18.07 4.92 -12.50
N LEU A 194 -17.54 5.29 -13.67
CA LEU A 194 -16.21 4.90 -14.14
C LEU A 194 -15.28 6.11 -14.02
N ILE A 195 -14.09 5.92 -13.44
CA ILE A 195 -13.09 6.97 -13.25
C ILE A 195 -11.76 6.48 -13.81
N LYS A 196 -11.28 7.12 -14.87
CA LYS A 196 -9.93 6.88 -15.38
C LYS A 196 -8.89 7.34 -14.35
N LEU A 197 -7.99 6.45 -13.97
CA LEU A 197 -6.94 6.75 -13.00
C LEU A 197 -5.75 7.45 -13.67
N GLN A 198 -5.17 8.42 -12.97
CA GLN A 198 -3.96 9.13 -13.40
C GLN A 198 -2.72 8.30 -13.05
N VAL A 199 -2.53 7.21 -13.78
CA VAL A 199 -1.41 6.28 -13.64
C VAL A 199 -0.71 6.09 -14.97
N SER A 200 0.58 5.76 -14.94
CA SER A 200 1.41 5.65 -16.15
C SER A 200 1.24 4.35 -16.93
N GLY A 201 0.44 3.40 -16.43
CA GLY A 201 0.29 2.11 -17.10
C GLY A 201 -0.79 1.18 -16.56
N PRO A 202 -0.98 0.02 -17.21
CA PRO A 202 -1.94 -1.00 -16.82
C PRO A 202 -1.38 -1.93 -15.72
N PHE A 203 -1.27 -1.41 -14.50
CA PHE A 203 -0.70 -2.14 -13.37
C PHE A 203 -1.59 -3.27 -12.85
N HIS A 204 -0.97 -4.29 -12.25
CA HIS A 204 -1.65 -5.47 -11.71
C HIS A 204 -2.44 -6.24 -12.78
N SER A 205 -1.88 -6.31 -13.99
CA SER A 205 -2.39 -7.10 -15.10
C SER A 205 -1.28 -7.94 -15.73
N SER A 206 -1.65 -8.91 -16.55
CA SER A 206 -0.74 -9.74 -17.34
C SER A 206 0.19 -8.91 -18.25
N LEU A 207 -0.19 -7.68 -18.61
CA LEU A 207 0.66 -6.75 -19.37
C LEU A 207 1.94 -6.36 -18.61
N MET A 208 1.97 -6.51 -17.29
CA MET A 208 3.14 -6.22 -16.46
C MET A 208 4.10 -7.40 -16.31
N LYS A 209 3.92 -8.50 -17.04
CA LYS A 209 4.81 -9.67 -16.97
C LYS A 209 6.31 -9.34 -17.17
N PRO A 210 6.71 -8.47 -18.11
CA PRO A 210 8.11 -8.05 -18.21
C PRO A 210 8.64 -7.36 -16.95
N ALA A 211 7.77 -6.68 -16.20
CA ALA A 211 8.14 -6.03 -14.94
C ALA A 211 8.30 -7.03 -13.80
N ASP A 212 7.39 -8.02 -13.70
CA ASP A 212 7.50 -9.14 -12.76
C ASP A 212 8.82 -9.89 -12.90
N GLU A 213 9.24 -10.21 -14.13
CA GLU A 213 10.51 -10.91 -14.40
C GLU A 213 11.73 -10.13 -13.89
N LYS A 214 11.77 -8.81 -14.13
CA LYS A 214 12.85 -7.93 -13.65
C LYS A 214 12.86 -7.83 -12.12
N VAL A 215 11.70 -7.69 -11.50
CA VAL A 215 11.57 -7.62 -10.03
C VAL A 215 11.99 -8.95 -9.39
N LEU A 216 11.57 -10.08 -9.96
CA LEU A 216 11.96 -11.41 -9.51
C LEU A 216 13.47 -11.62 -9.57
N GLU A 217 14.11 -11.21 -10.66
CA GLU A 217 15.57 -11.29 -10.81
C GLU A 217 16.28 -10.46 -9.73
N PHE A 218 15.88 -9.21 -9.55
CA PHE A 218 16.48 -8.33 -8.53
C PHE A 218 16.29 -8.89 -7.11
N LEU A 219 15.12 -9.47 -6.82
CA LEU A 219 14.81 -10.10 -5.54
C LEU A 219 15.73 -11.28 -5.20
N LYS A 220 16.39 -11.93 -6.17
CA LYS A 220 17.38 -12.99 -5.89
C LYS A 220 18.53 -12.48 -5.03
N GLY A 221 18.98 -11.24 -5.28
CA GLY A 221 20.06 -10.59 -4.52
C GLY A 221 19.62 -9.93 -3.21
N ILE A 222 18.31 -9.82 -2.95
CA ILE A 222 17.79 -9.18 -1.74
C ILE A 222 17.60 -10.20 -0.61
N LYS A 223 18.19 -9.91 0.55
CA LYS A 223 17.93 -10.66 1.78
C LYS A 223 16.61 -10.20 2.39
N ILE A 224 15.64 -11.11 2.43
CA ILE A 224 14.39 -10.95 3.20
C ILE A 224 14.51 -11.82 4.44
N THR A 225 14.25 -11.24 5.62
CA THR A 225 14.19 -11.96 6.90
C THR A 225 12.74 -12.20 7.31
N ARG A 226 12.53 -13.08 8.30
CA ARG A 226 11.19 -13.31 8.85
C ARG A 226 10.68 -12.00 9.48
N PRO A 227 9.48 -11.50 9.10
CA PRO A 227 8.92 -10.31 9.72
C PRO A 227 8.56 -10.61 11.18
N ILE A 228 8.67 -9.60 12.05
CA ILE A 228 8.36 -9.76 13.49
C ILE A 228 6.87 -10.07 13.76
N VAL A 229 6.00 -9.69 12.83
CA VAL A 229 4.58 -10.05 12.76
C VAL A 229 4.26 -10.43 11.31
N PRO A 230 3.36 -11.39 11.04
CA PRO A 230 3.07 -11.82 9.67
C PRO A 230 2.54 -10.68 8.78
N LEU A 231 2.88 -10.74 7.49
CA LEU A 231 2.30 -9.91 6.43
C LEU A 231 0.99 -10.54 5.95
N ILE A 232 -0.11 -9.79 5.83
CA ILE A 232 -1.28 -10.26 5.08
C ILE A 232 -1.10 -9.89 3.61
N SER A 233 -0.87 -10.89 2.76
CA SER A 233 -0.46 -10.66 1.37
C SER A 233 -1.61 -10.16 0.48
N ASN A 234 -1.32 -9.25 -0.44
CA ASN A 234 -2.30 -8.81 -1.46
C ASN A 234 -2.70 -9.91 -2.43
N VAL A 235 -1.81 -10.87 -2.71
CA VAL A 235 -2.02 -11.92 -3.72
C VAL A 235 -2.85 -13.07 -3.15
N THR A 236 -2.57 -13.49 -1.91
CA THR A 236 -3.21 -14.65 -1.28
C THR A 236 -4.33 -14.27 -0.32
N ALA A 237 -4.38 -13.02 0.15
CA ALA A 237 -5.23 -12.56 1.24
C ALA A 237 -5.11 -13.40 2.52
N LYS A 238 -3.90 -13.93 2.78
CA LYS A 238 -3.56 -14.76 3.94
C LYS A 238 -2.29 -14.24 4.61
N GLU A 239 -2.08 -14.63 5.86
CA GLU A 239 -0.86 -14.32 6.61
C GLU A 239 0.35 -15.09 6.07
N GLU A 240 1.49 -14.41 5.96
CA GLU A 240 2.74 -14.95 5.44
C GLU A 240 3.89 -14.50 6.33
N SER A 241 4.73 -15.47 6.70
CA SER A 241 5.94 -15.23 7.52
C SER A 241 7.19 -15.88 6.93
N ASP A 242 7.05 -16.79 5.96
CA ASP A 242 8.19 -17.43 5.31
C ASP A 242 8.83 -16.44 4.33
N PRO A 243 10.11 -16.04 4.53
CA PRO A 243 10.80 -15.13 3.63
C PRO A 243 10.87 -15.60 2.17
N LYS A 244 10.91 -16.91 1.93
CA LYS A 244 10.93 -17.47 0.58
C LYS A 244 9.58 -17.26 -0.11
N VAL A 245 8.48 -17.53 0.58
CA VAL A 245 7.12 -17.32 0.07
C VAL A 245 6.88 -15.83 -0.15
N ILE A 246 7.22 -14.98 0.82
CA ILE A 246 7.11 -13.52 0.71
C ILE A 246 7.85 -13.01 -0.54
N LYS A 247 9.08 -13.47 -0.77
CA LYS A 247 9.86 -13.09 -1.94
C LYS A 247 9.14 -13.40 -3.25
N SER A 248 8.62 -14.62 -3.40
CA SER A 248 7.86 -15.02 -4.59
C SER A 248 6.56 -14.24 -4.76
N LEU A 249 5.88 -13.93 -3.65
CA LEU A 249 4.63 -13.14 -3.69
C LEU A 249 4.87 -11.68 -4.07
N LEU A 250 5.96 -11.06 -3.64
CA LEU A 250 6.30 -9.68 -4.02
C LEU A 250 6.50 -9.50 -5.53
N ALA A 251 7.15 -10.45 -6.20
CA ALA A 251 7.26 -10.43 -7.65
C ALA A 251 5.86 -10.59 -8.28
N LYS A 252 5.20 -11.71 -7.94
CA LYS A 252 3.88 -12.08 -8.48
C LYS A 252 2.82 -10.99 -8.30
N GLN A 253 2.91 -10.17 -7.24
CA GLN A 253 2.03 -9.04 -6.96
C GLN A 253 1.94 -8.06 -8.14
N VAL A 254 3.02 -7.86 -8.89
CA VAL A 254 3.10 -6.89 -10.02
C VAL A 254 2.08 -7.21 -11.12
N VAL A 255 1.76 -8.49 -11.31
CA VAL A 255 0.83 -9.00 -12.33
C VAL A 255 -0.47 -9.56 -11.73
N SER A 256 -0.64 -9.51 -10.41
CA SER A 256 -1.78 -10.12 -9.72
C SER A 256 -2.74 -9.07 -9.17
N ARG A 257 -4.02 -9.44 -9.11
CA ARG A 257 -5.05 -8.67 -8.40
C ARG A 257 -4.62 -8.37 -6.96
N VAL A 258 -4.75 -7.10 -6.56
CA VAL A 258 -4.70 -6.68 -5.15
C VAL A 258 -6.05 -7.03 -4.50
N LYS A 259 -6.06 -8.08 -3.68
CA LYS A 259 -7.27 -8.57 -2.99
C LYS A 259 -7.56 -7.83 -1.69
N TRP A 260 -7.62 -6.51 -1.73
CA TRP A 260 -7.75 -5.68 -0.52
C TRP A 260 -9.03 -5.98 0.27
N ARG A 261 -10.17 -6.18 -0.39
CA ARG A 261 -11.42 -6.61 0.28
C ARG A 261 -11.21 -7.90 1.08
N GLU A 262 -10.58 -8.90 0.48
CA GLU A 262 -10.30 -10.19 1.15
C GLU A 262 -9.29 -10.01 2.29
N VAL A 263 -8.30 -9.12 2.17
CA VAL A 263 -7.37 -8.77 3.26
C VAL A 263 -8.13 -8.21 4.48
N VAL A 264 -9.11 -7.33 4.25
CA VAL A 264 -9.96 -6.75 5.30
C VAL A 264 -10.86 -7.82 5.94
N LEU A 265 -11.47 -8.69 5.14
CA LEU A 265 -12.28 -9.80 5.66
C LEU A 265 -11.43 -10.81 6.45
N TYR A 266 -10.22 -11.11 5.97
CA TYR A 266 -9.28 -11.97 6.67
C TYR A 266 -8.94 -11.40 8.04
N MET A 267 -8.57 -10.11 8.14
CA MET A 267 -8.26 -9.52 9.45
C MET A 267 -9.46 -9.56 10.41
N SER A 268 -10.68 -9.31 9.93
CA SER A 268 -11.92 -9.40 10.72
C SER A 268 -12.11 -10.81 11.27
N SER A 269 -11.95 -11.84 10.41
CA SER A 269 -12.02 -13.25 10.81
C SER A 269 -10.96 -13.68 11.84
N ARG A 270 -9.86 -12.93 11.95
CA ARG A 270 -8.78 -13.13 12.95
C ARG A 270 -8.99 -12.30 14.23
N GLY A 271 -10.17 -11.70 14.40
CA GLY A 271 -10.52 -10.90 15.57
C GLY A 271 -9.82 -9.53 15.62
N ILE A 272 -9.30 -9.03 14.50
CA ILE A 272 -8.72 -7.70 14.43
C ILE A 272 -9.83 -6.67 14.32
N ASN A 273 -9.97 -5.85 15.36
CA ASN A 273 -10.98 -4.79 15.46
C ASN A 273 -10.40 -3.37 15.48
N LYS A 274 -9.06 -3.23 15.41
CA LYS A 274 -8.36 -1.94 15.32
C LYS A 274 -7.37 -1.95 14.16
N PHE A 275 -7.60 -1.07 13.20
CA PHE A 275 -6.81 -0.84 12.00
C PHE A 275 -6.10 0.50 12.12
N VAL A 276 -4.77 0.52 11.99
CA VAL A 276 -3.97 1.75 12.05
C VAL A 276 -3.28 1.95 10.71
N GLU A 277 -3.74 2.93 9.94
CA GLU A 277 -3.10 3.36 8.70
C GLU A 277 -1.97 4.33 9.00
N ILE A 278 -0.77 4.02 8.53
CA ILE A 278 0.45 4.75 8.80
C ILE A 278 1.03 5.22 7.47
N GLY A 279 0.97 6.52 7.21
CA GLY A 279 1.44 7.09 5.96
C GLY A 279 0.61 8.30 5.52
N PRO A 280 0.89 8.87 4.33
CA PRO A 280 0.19 10.05 3.87
C PRO A 280 -1.27 9.74 3.53
N ASN A 281 -2.19 10.59 4.02
CA ASN A 281 -3.64 10.51 3.79
C ASN A 281 -4.28 9.26 4.42
N LYS A 282 -5.61 9.12 4.30
CA LYS A 282 -6.44 8.11 4.99
C LYS A 282 -7.23 7.20 4.04
N VAL A 283 -6.61 6.83 2.91
CA VAL A 283 -7.27 6.10 1.81
C VAL A 283 -7.75 4.74 2.30
N LEU A 284 -6.88 3.96 2.95
CA LEU A 284 -7.18 2.60 3.37
C LEU A 284 -8.18 2.57 4.52
N SER A 285 -8.09 3.51 5.46
CA SER A 285 -9.06 3.66 6.55
C SER A 285 -10.48 3.86 6.00
N ASN A 286 -10.63 4.65 4.93
CA ASN A 286 -11.93 4.85 4.29
C ASN A 286 -12.44 3.58 3.61
N LEU A 287 -11.56 2.79 2.97
CA LEU A 287 -11.94 1.51 2.36
C LEU A 287 -12.36 0.49 3.42
N VAL A 288 -11.61 0.36 4.51
CA VAL A 288 -11.91 -0.55 5.62
C VAL A 288 -13.30 -0.27 6.19
N LYS A 289 -13.63 1.00 6.48
CA LYS A 289 -14.97 1.37 7.00
C LYS A 289 -16.12 1.00 6.07
N ARG A 290 -15.90 0.98 4.75
CA ARG A 290 -16.93 0.58 3.78
C ARG A 290 -17.10 -0.93 3.69
N ILE A 291 -16.06 -1.70 3.99
CA ILE A 291 -16.09 -3.17 3.95
C ILE A 291 -16.61 -3.73 5.27
N ASP A 292 -16.09 -3.23 6.40
CA ASP A 292 -16.45 -3.70 7.74
C ASP A 292 -16.48 -2.54 8.73
N GLN A 293 -17.70 -2.13 9.10
CA GLN A 293 -17.95 -1.02 10.02
C GLN A 293 -17.62 -1.35 11.48
N SER A 294 -17.44 -2.64 11.81
CA SER A 294 -17.08 -3.06 13.17
C SER A 294 -15.61 -2.76 13.50
N ILE A 295 -14.78 -2.49 12.50
CA ILE A 295 -13.35 -2.24 12.65
C ILE A 295 -13.11 -0.76 12.90
N SER A 296 -12.59 -0.44 14.09
CA SER A 296 -12.13 0.89 14.42
C SER A 296 -10.88 1.25 13.60
N THR A 297 -10.95 2.31 12.81
CA THR A 297 -9.80 2.80 12.03
C THR A 297 -9.17 4.04 12.68
N LYS A 298 -7.85 4.06 12.78
CA LYS A 298 -7.05 5.26 13.11
C LYS A 298 -6.11 5.52 11.95
N ASN A 299 -6.04 6.76 11.49
CA ASN A 299 -5.01 7.19 10.56
C ASN A 299 -3.96 7.98 11.35
N ILE A 300 -2.70 7.77 11.01
CA ILE A 300 -1.58 8.56 11.46
C ILE A 300 -1.00 9.16 10.18
N ASP A 301 -1.14 10.46 9.99
CA ASP A 301 -0.53 11.17 8.85
C ASP A 301 0.15 12.50 9.27
N SER A 302 0.02 12.86 10.56
CA SER A 302 0.55 14.09 11.15
C SER A 302 1.20 13.84 12.52
N ILE A 303 1.95 14.84 13.00
CA ILE A 303 2.52 14.84 14.36
C ILE A 303 1.41 14.75 15.42
N GLY A 304 0.30 15.48 15.21
CA GLY A 304 -0.85 15.44 16.13
C GLY A 304 -1.49 14.06 16.25
N ASP A 305 -1.50 13.26 15.17
CA ASP A 305 -1.98 11.88 15.23
C ASP A 305 -1.03 10.96 15.99
N ILE A 306 0.28 11.18 15.87
CA ILE A 306 1.30 10.46 16.66
C ILE A 306 1.07 10.76 18.14
N ASP A 307 0.93 12.03 18.51
CA ASP A 307 0.68 12.46 19.90
C ASP A 307 -0.63 11.88 20.43
N SER A 308 -1.69 11.92 19.63
CA SER A 308 -2.99 11.32 19.97
C SER A 308 -2.86 9.80 20.19
N PHE A 309 -2.17 9.10 19.30
CA PHE A 309 -1.93 7.66 19.42
C PHE A 309 -1.07 7.33 20.66
N PHE A 310 -0.10 8.19 21.01
CA PHE A 310 0.75 8.04 22.19
C PHE A 310 -0.05 8.17 23.47
N ASN A 311 -0.86 9.24 23.57
CA ASN A 311 -1.69 9.49 24.74
C ASN A 311 -2.76 8.40 24.92
N GLU A 312 -3.43 7.95 23.85
CA GLU A 312 -4.35 6.80 23.91
C GLU A 312 -3.64 5.55 24.45
N SER A 313 -2.39 5.33 24.02
CA SER A 313 -1.61 4.15 24.43
C SER A 313 -1.14 4.23 25.87
N LEU A 314 -0.76 5.40 26.36
CA LEU A 314 -0.44 5.63 27.78
C LEU A 314 -1.66 5.37 28.66
N VAL A 315 -2.84 5.85 28.25
CA VAL A 315 -4.10 5.62 28.97
C VAL A 315 -4.44 4.13 29.02
N LEU A 316 -4.30 3.41 27.90
CA LEU A 316 -4.51 1.96 27.86
C LEU A 316 -3.52 1.21 28.76
N THR A 317 -2.25 1.62 28.77
CA THR A 317 -1.21 1.03 29.64
C THR A 317 -1.55 1.27 31.11
N ALA A 318 -1.95 2.48 31.48
CA ALA A 318 -2.36 2.83 32.85
C ALA A 318 -3.61 2.08 33.29
N LYS A 319 -4.60 1.87 32.41
CA LYS A 319 -5.77 1.03 32.68
C LYS A 319 -5.40 -0.44 32.89
N ASN A 320 -4.47 -0.97 32.10
CA ASN A 320 -3.97 -2.35 32.25
C ASN A 320 -3.10 -2.56 33.51
N LEU A 321 -2.53 -1.49 34.08
CA LEU A 321 -1.83 -1.51 35.36
C LEU A 321 -2.79 -1.62 36.58
N LYS A 322 -4.09 -1.33 36.43
CA LYS A 322 -5.07 -1.39 37.54
C LYS A 322 -5.64 -2.79 37.87
N VAL A 323 -5.11 -3.88 37.30
CA VAL A 323 -5.64 -5.26 37.51
C VAL A 323 -4.63 -6.24 38.10
N ARG A 324 -3.54 -5.78 38.74
CA ARG A 324 -2.56 -6.69 39.39
C ARG A 324 -2.09 -6.23 40.77
N LEU A 325 -2.99 -5.65 41.56
CA LEU A 325 -2.78 -5.49 43.00
C LEU A 325 -4.04 -5.98 43.73
N SER A 326 -4.13 -7.30 43.88
CA SER A 326 -4.87 -7.98 44.93
C SER A 326 -4.11 -9.25 45.30
#